data_AF-A0A7Y7C7L0-F1
#
_entry.id   AF-A0A7Y7C7L0-F1
#
_cell.length_a   1.000
_cell.length_b   1.000
_cell.length_c   1.000
_cell.angle_alpha   90.00
_cell.angle_beta   90.00
_cell.angle_gamma   90.00
#
_symmetry.space_group_name_H-M   'P 1'
#
loop_
_entity.id
_entity.type
_entity.pdbx_description
1 polymer ?
#
loop_
_entity_poly.entity_id
_entity_poly.type
_entity_poly.pdbx_seq_one_letter_code
_entity_poly.pdbx_strand_id
1 'polypeptide(L)'
;EFLGRADTQVKVRGYRIELGEVEAALAQHGGVNEAVVVAREDGNEGKRLVAYVTAQEGALLDAGALRSHVKQRLPEYMVPSAYVVLEALPLTPNGKVDRKALPAPDAQGPKTAHFEAPRTATEQKLASIFTEVLNVERVSVDEDFFELGGHSLLATQLVSRVRESFQVELPLRDVFESPTVEKLALRLDHDQVGGSVRQAPPLKRAQRQGALPLSFAQQRLWFLDQLEPGSAFYNVPVAVRLTGVLDVGALRRSFDELVRRHESLRTTFRSQNGMPVQLVSDTATTRLEVMERGTPDGGEGGPETKRLVEQEALRPFNLEVGPLLRATLLREGEEAHVLVLVMHHIVSDGWSMGVL
;
A
#
# COMPACT_ATOMS: atom_id res chain seq x y z
N GLU A 1 -19.07 -26.00 -24.42
CA GLU A 1 -19.61 -26.78 -23.28
C GLU A 1 -18.45 -27.06 -22.33
N PHE A 2 -18.42 -26.82 -21.03
CA PHE A 2 -19.34 -26.29 -20.01
C PHE A 2 -18.67 -25.02 -19.44
N LEU A 3 -19.25 -23.83 -19.61
CA LEU A 3 -18.79 -22.61 -18.95
C LEU A 3 -19.12 -22.71 -17.46
N GLY A 4 -18.15 -23.15 -16.67
CA GLY A 4 -18.24 -23.23 -15.21
C GLY A 4 -18.48 -21.85 -14.60
N ARG A 5 -19.62 -21.73 -13.92
CA ARG A 5 -20.11 -20.66 -13.03
C ARG A 5 -19.12 -19.52 -12.69
N ALA A 6 -19.62 -18.31 -12.95
CA ALA A 6 -19.02 -16.98 -12.75
C ALA A 6 -18.88 -16.50 -11.29
N ASP A 7 -18.28 -17.28 -10.39
CA ASP A 7 -18.26 -16.95 -8.95
C ASP A 7 -16.89 -17.07 -8.26
N THR A 8 -15.82 -16.69 -8.95
CA THR A 8 -14.47 -16.59 -8.34
C THR A 8 -13.84 -15.21 -8.57
N GLN A 9 -14.64 -14.16 -8.56
CA GLN A 9 -14.10 -12.80 -8.50
C GLN A 9 -13.49 -12.54 -7.13
N VAL A 10 -12.22 -12.14 -7.12
CA VAL A 10 -11.50 -11.79 -5.89
C VAL A 10 -11.03 -10.35 -5.96
N LYS A 11 -10.97 -9.67 -4.80
CA LYS A 11 -10.31 -8.38 -4.69
C LYS A 11 -8.86 -8.59 -4.28
N VAL A 12 -7.94 -8.18 -5.14
CA VAL A 12 -6.49 -8.24 -4.92
C VAL A 12 -5.92 -6.87 -5.27
N ARG A 13 -5.19 -6.25 -4.33
CA ARG A 13 -4.55 -4.93 -4.50
C ARG A 13 -5.51 -3.84 -5.03
N GLY A 14 -6.78 -3.88 -4.61
CA GLY A 14 -7.83 -2.92 -5.03
C GLY A 14 -8.52 -3.25 -6.36
N TYR A 15 -8.04 -4.24 -7.12
CA TYR A 15 -8.64 -4.68 -8.37
C TYR A 15 -9.58 -5.87 -8.15
N ARG A 16 -10.68 -5.89 -8.89
CA ARG A 16 -11.58 -7.05 -8.96
C ARG A 16 -11.10 -7.94 -10.11
N ILE A 17 -10.65 -9.14 -9.79
CA ILE A 17 -9.98 -10.05 -10.73
C ILE A 17 -10.81 -11.32 -10.89
N GLU A 18 -11.02 -11.71 -12.13
CA GLU A 18 -11.60 -13.00 -12.50
C GLU A 18 -10.49 -14.05 -12.56
N LEU A 19 -10.46 -14.96 -11.58
CA LEU A 19 -9.42 -16.00 -11.52
C LEU A 19 -9.42 -16.89 -12.76
N GLY A 20 -10.58 -17.14 -13.35
CA GLY A 20 -10.72 -17.94 -14.58
C GLY A 20 -10.01 -17.33 -15.79
N GLU A 21 -9.85 -16.00 -15.87
CA GLU A 21 -9.09 -15.36 -16.95
C GLU A 21 -7.59 -15.68 -16.84
N VAL A 22 -7.08 -15.69 -15.62
CA VAL A 22 -5.68 -16.04 -15.33
C VAL A 22 -5.43 -17.53 -15.58
N GLU A 23 -6.35 -18.39 -15.15
CA GLU A 23 -6.33 -19.84 -15.44
C GLU A 23 -6.34 -20.10 -16.95
N ALA A 24 -7.21 -19.42 -17.71
CA ALA A 24 -7.30 -19.54 -19.16
C ALA A 24 -6.02 -19.06 -19.87
N ALA A 25 -5.39 -17.99 -19.38
CA ALA A 25 -4.12 -17.52 -19.92
C ALA A 25 -2.99 -18.53 -19.67
N LEU A 26 -2.96 -19.16 -18.49
CA LEU A 26 -1.97 -20.20 -18.16
C LEU A 26 -2.17 -21.47 -18.99
N ALA A 27 -3.41 -21.88 -19.21
CA ALA A 27 -3.75 -23.06 -20.00
C ALA A 27 -3.35 -22.93 -21.49
N GLN A 28 -3.10 -21.71 -21.99
CA GLN A 28 -2.58 -21.48 -23.34
C GLN A 28 -1.06 -21.70 -23.47
N HIS A 29 -0.35 -21.89 -22.36
CA HIS A 29 1.07 -22.22 -22.40
C HIS A 29 1.24 -23.69 -22.78
N GLY A 30 1.99 -23.99 -23.85
CA GLY A 30 2.08 -25.33 -24.43
C GLY A 30 2.60 -26.43 -23.49
N GLY A 31 3.30 -26.08 -22.42
CA GLY A 31 3.74 -27.03 -21.39
C GLY A 31 2.77 -27.28 -20.24
N VAL A 32 1.66 -26.53 -20.14
CA VAL A 32 0.69 -26.63 -19.04
C VAL A 32 -0.40 -27.64 -19.41
N ASN A 33 -0.70 -28.55 -18.49
CA ASN A 33 -1.82 -29.49 -18.61
C ASN A 33 -3.07 -28.95 -17.91
N GLU A 34 -2.97 -28.61 -16.62
CA GLU A 34 -4.04 -27.97 -15.85
C GLU A 34 -3.50 -26.76 -15.08
N ALA A 35 -4.34 -25.74 -14.88
CA ALA A 35 -4.01 -24.55 -14.11
C ALA A 35 -5.16 -24.16 -13.19
N VAL A 36 -4.83 -23.83 -11.94
CA VAL A 36 -5.76 -23.32 -10.93
C VAL A 36 -5.13 -22.13 -10.24
N VAL A 37 -5.87 -21.02 -10.16
CA VAL A 37 -5.39 -19.80 -9.50
C VAL A 37 -6.24 -19.54 -8.27
N VAL A 38 -5.59 -19.14 -7.18
CA VAL A 38 -6.26 -18.77 -5.93
C VAL A 38 -5.70 -17.44 -5.41
N ALA A 39 -6.57 -16.67 -4.75
CA ALA A 39 -6.13 -15.58 -3.91
C ALA A 39 -5.83 -16.11 -2.51
N ARG A 40 -4.57 -16.01 -2.07
CA ARG A 40 -4.15 -16.32 -0.70
C ARG A 40 -3.88 -15.06 0.08
N GLU A 41 -4.11 -15.14 1.38
CA GLU A 41 -3.76 -14.10 2.35
C GLU A 41 -2.71 -14.72 3.26
N ASP A 42 -1.44 -14.41 2.98
CA ASP A 42 -0.31 -14.94 3.73
C ASP A 42 0.26 -13.77 4.57
N GLY A 43 0.01 -13.78 5.88
CA GLY A 43 0.52 -12.75 6.80
C GLY A 43 -0.12 -11.35 6.64
N ASN A 44 0.61 -10.31 7.03
CA ASN A 44 0.14 -8.92 7.06
C ASN A 44 0.18 -8.21 5.68
N GLU A 45 0.59 -8.90 4.62
CA GLU A 45 0.84 -8.32 3.28
C GLU A 45 -0.40 -8.26 2.37
N GLY A 46 -1.54 -8.71 2.88
CA GLY A 46 -2.82 -8.72 2.15
C GLY A 46 -2.92 -9.87 1.13
N LYS A 47 -3.96 -9.81 0.28
CA LYS A 47 -4.24 -10.88 -0.68
C LYS A 47 -3.29 -10.84 -1.87
N ARG A 48 -2.71 -11.99 -2.23
CA ARG A 48 -1.87 -12.22 -3.41
C ARG A 48 -2.40 -13.37 -4.26
N LEU A 49 -2.15 -13.33 -5.57
CA LEU A 49 -2.50 -14.42 -6.49
C LEU A 49 -1.39 -15.49 -6.51
N VAL A 50 -1.78 -16.75 -6.41
CA VAL A 50 -0.89 -17.92 -6.52
C VAL A 50 -1.47 -18.87 -7.56
N ALA A 51 -0.63 -19.28 -8.52
CA ALA A 51 -1.00 -20.23 -9.57
C ALA A 51 -0.44 -21.62 -9.24
N TYR A 52 -1.27 -22.64 -9.41
CA TYR A 52 -0.92 -24.05 -9.29
C TYR A 52 -1.10 -24.69 -10.65
N VAL A 53 -0.06 -25.33 -11.15
CA VAL A 53 -0.02 -25.86 -12.51
C VAL A 53 0.49 -27.29 -12.52
N THR A 54 -0.04 -28.10 -13.45
CA THR A 54 0.51 -29.42 -13.77
C THR A 54 1.16 -29.36 -15.15
N ALA A 55 2.25 -30.09 -15.34
CA ALA A 55 2.97 -30.13 -16.62
C ALA A 55 2.33 -31.17 -17.57
N GLN A 56 2.39 -30.91 -18.88
CA GLN A 56 2.18 -31.97 -19.86
C GLN A 56 3.29 -33.02 -19.77
N GLU A 57 3.00 -34.24 -20.23
CA GLU A 57 3.97 -35.33 -20.19
C GLU A 57 5.26 -34.96 -20.95
N GLY A 58 6.39 -35.01 -20.25
CA GLY A 58 7.71 -34.63 -20.78
C GLY A 58 8.01 -33.13 -20.83
N ALA A 59 7.09 -32.26 -20.38
CA ALA A 59 7.33 -30.82 -20.30
C ALA A 59 7.96 -30.43 -18.96
N LEU A 60 8.92 -29.51 -19.00
CA LEU A 60 9.43 -28.82 -17.81
C LEU A 60 8.76 -27.44 -17.73
N LEU A 61 8.13 -27.15 -16.60
CA LEU A 61 7.52 -25.86 -16.34
C LEU A 61 8.48 -24.99 -15.50
N ASP A 62 8.81 -23.83 -16.04
CA ASP A 62 9.55 -22.78 -15.33
C ASP A 62 8.60 -21.66 -14.92
N ALA A 63 8.71 -21.20 -13.67
CA ALA A 63 7.86 -20.16 -13.12
C ALA A 63 8.05 -18.81 -13.85
N GLY A 64 9.28 -18.48 -14.25
CA GLY A 64 9.57 -17.25 -15.00
C GLY A 64 8.98 -17.25 -16.41
N ALA A 65 9.05 -18.40 -17.10
CA ALA A 65 8.43 -18.60 -18.40
C ALA A 65 6.90 -18.49 -18.35
N LEU A 66 6.26 -19.11 -17.35
CA LEU A 66 4.82 -19.01 -17.12
C LEU A 66 4.40 -17.57 -16.81
N ARG A 67 5.15 -16.87 -15.94
CA ARG A 67 4.91 -15.46 -15.64
C ARG A 67 4.99 -14.60 -16.89
N SER A 68 6.04 -14.77 -17.69
CA SER A 68 6.23 -14.02 -18.93
C SER A 68 5.09 -14.26 -19.92
N HIS A 69 4.63 -15.52 -20.01
CA HIS A 69 3.50 -15.90 -20.85
C HIS A 69 2.21 -15.19 -20.44
N VAL A 70 1.92 -15.11 -19.13
CA VAL A 70 0.76 -14.40 -18.60
C VAL A 70 0.90 -12.89 -18.77
N LYS A 71 2.07 -12.31 -18.48
CA LYS A 71 2.34 -10.85 -18.57
C LYS A 71 2.19 -10.31 -20.00
N GLN A 72 2.39 -11.15 -21.02
CA GLN A 72 2.15 -10.78 -22.42
C GLN A 72 0.65 -10.67 -22.79
N ARG A 73 -0.25 -11.25 -21.98
CA ARG A 73 -1.69 -11.38 -22.30
C ARG A 73 -2.58 -10.63 -21.34
N LEU A 74 -2.18 -10.53 -20.07
CA LEU A 74 -2.97 -9.94 -19.01
C LEU A 74 -2.26 -8.73 -18.38
N PRO A 75 -3.03 -7.76 -17.87
CA PRO A 75 -2.49 -6.67 -17.08
C PRO A 75 -1.68 -7.16 -15.87
N GLU A 76 -0.71 -6.36 -15.43
CA GLU A 76 0.22 -6.72 -14.36
C GLU A 76 -0.45 -7.12 -13.03
N TYR A 77 -1.57 -6.49 -12.67
CA TYR A 77 -2.32 -6.82 -11.46
C TYR A 77 -2.97 -8.21 -11.48
N MET A 78 -3.13 -8.82 -12.66
CA MET A 78 -3.65 -10.18 -12.83
C MET A 78 -2.56 -11.25 -12.85
N VAL A 79 -1.28 -10.85 -12.90
CA VAL A 79 -0.15 -11.79 -12.96
C VAL A 79 0.06 -12.41 -11.57
N PRO A 80 0.00 -13.76 -11.42
CA PRO A 80 0.29 -14.44 -10.17
C PRO A 80 1.65 -14.07 -9.59
N SER A 81 1.71 -13.86 -8.28
CA SER A 81 2.96 -13.57 -7.56
C SER A 81 3.83 -14.81 -7.37
N ALA A 82 3.23 -16.00 -7.29
CA ALA A 82 3.91 -17.27 -7.13
C ALA A 82 3.30 -18.36 -8.03
N TYR A 83 4.13 -19.32 -8.44
CA TYR A 83 3.77 -20.48 -9.27
C TYR A 83 4.23 -21.75 -8.58
N VAL A 84 3.33 -22.71 -8.41
CA VAL A 84 3.61 -23.99 -7.77
C VAL A 84 3.33 -25.09 -8.80
N VAL A 85 4.37 -25.84 -9.17
CA VAL A 85 4.23 -26.99 -10.06
C VAL A 85 3.88 -28.21 -9.22
N LEU A 86 2.80 -28.90 -9.60
CA LEU A 86 2.33 -30.11 -8.94
C LEU A 86 2.38 -31.29 -9.92
N GLU A 87 2.60 -32.50 -9.40
CA GLU A 87 2.42 -33.73 -10.18
C GLU A 87 0.95 -33.92 -10.58
N ALA A 88 0.03 -33.62 -9.67
CA ALA A 88 -1.41 -33.64 -9.90
C ALA A 88 -2.13 -32.62 -9.01
N LEU A 89 -3.24 -32.07 -9.48
CA LEU A 89 -4.10 -31.22 -8.65
C LEU A 89 -4.83 -32.08 -7.60
N PRO A 90 -4.90 -31.64 -6.33
CA PRO A 90 -5.68 -32.36 -5.33
C PRO A 90 -7.17 -32.29 -5.69
N LEU A 91 -7.84 -33.43 -5.65
CA LEU A 91 -9.26 -33.56 -5.99
C LEU A 91 -10.08 -33.92 -4.75
N THR A 92 -11.27 -33.34 -4.65
CA THR A 92 -12.33 -33.79 -3.75
C THR A 92 -12.87 -35.16 -4.17
N PRO A 93 -13.59 -35.89 -3.30
CA PRO A 93 -14.24 -37.16 -3.66
C PRO A 93 -15.19 -37.09 -4.87
N ASN A 94 -15.67 -35.89 -5.21
CA ASN A 94 -16.54 -35.62 -6.36
C ASN A 94 -15.76 -35.26 -7.64
N GLY A 95 -14.44 -35.43 -7.66
CA GLY A 95 -13.59 -35.16 -8.82
C GLY A 95 -13.35 -33.67 -9.15
N LYS A 96 -13.73 -32.75 -8.25
CA LYS A 96 -13.41 -31.31 -8.40
C LYS A 96 -12.12 -30.96 -7.67
N VAL A 97 -11.37 -29.97 -8.16
CA VAL A 97 -10.16 -29.47 -7.48
C VAL A 97 -10.48 -29.04 -6.05
N ASP A 98 -9.75 -29.60 -5.09
CA ASP A 98 -9.77 -29.21 -3.69
C ASP A 98 -8.80 -28.05 -3.45
N ARG A 99 -9.32 -26.82 -3.62
CA ARG A 99 -8.54 -25.59 -3.41
C ARG A 99 -8.01 -25.44 -1.98
N LYS A 100 -8.62 -26.10 -0.98
CA LYS A 100 -8.16 -26.04 0.42
C LYS A 100 -6.97 -26.95 0.67
N ALA A 101 -6.85 -28.02 -0.11
CA ALA A 101 -5.74 -28.97 -0.03
C ALA A 101 -4.50 -28.54 -0.84
N LEU A 102 -4.56 -27.41 -1.56
CA LEU A 102 -3.40 -26.87 -2.28
C LEU A 102 -2.30 -26.49 -1.28
N PRO A 103 -1.03 -26.89 -1.52
CA PRO A 103 0.06 -26.60 -0.60
C PRO A 103 0.34 -25.10 -0.55
N ALA A 104 0.92 -24.61 0.55
CA ALA A 104 1.48 -23.27 0.57
C ALA A 104 2.61 -23.16 -0.46
N PRO A 105 2.78 -22.02 -1.16
CA PRO A 105 3.79 -21.86 -2.19
C PRO A 105 5.23 -22.12 -1.71
N ASP A 106 5.47 -22.01 -0.40
CA ASP A 106 6.78 -22.25 0.23
C ASP A 106 6.99 -23.72 0.68
N ALA A 107 6.00 -24.61 0.51
CA ALA A 107 5.99 -25.95 1.12
C ALA A 107 6.59 -27.09 0.25
N GLN A 108 6.96 -26.83 -1.01
CA GLN A 108 7.68 -27.80 -1.83
C GLN A 108 8.97 -27.22 -2.42
N GLY A 109 10.09 -27.58 -1.79
CA GLY A 109 11.40 -27.69 -2.44
C GLY A 109 12.28 -26.44 -2.41
N PRO A 110 13.61 -26.62 -2.30
CA PRO A 110 14.53 -25.63 -1.78
C PRO A 110 14.77 -24.47 -2.75
N LYS A 111 14.63 -23.23 -2.27
CA LYS A 111 15.38 -22.10 -2.81
C LYS A 111 16.89 -22.36 -2.59
N THR A 112 17.51 -23.19 -3.41
CA THR A 112 18.78 -22.75 -4.01
C THR A 112 18.40 -21.75 -5.08
N ALA A 113 17.83 -20.62 -4.65
CA ALA A 113 17.64 -19.47 -5.51
C ALA A 113 19.05 -19.14 -6.01
N HIS A 114 19.22 -19.19 -7.32
CA HIS A 114 20.39 -18.64 -7.98
C HIS A 114 20.57 -17.22 -7.42
N PHE A 115 21.55 -17.05 -6.53
CA PHE A 115 21.85 -15.77 -5.91
C PHE A 115 23.06 -15.22 -6.64
N GLU A 116 22.82 -14.21 -7.46
CA GLU A 116 23.84 -13.46 -8.13
C GLU A 116 24.09 -12.17 -7.35
N ALA A 117 25.28 -12.09 -6.74
CA ALA A 117 25.67 -10.95 -5.94
C ALA A 117 25.87 -9.70 -6.81
N PRO A 118 25.61 -8.49 -6.28
CA PRO A 118 25.92 -7.23 -6.94
C PRO A 118 27.38 -7.14 -7.41
N ARG A 119 27.57 -6.88 -8.70
CA ARG A 119 28.84 -6.91 -9.43
C ARG A 119 29.46 -5.52 -9.53
N THR A 120 28.63 -4.48 -9.65
CA THR A 120 29.08 -3.07 -9.77
C THR A 120 28.77 -2.26 -8.52
N ALA A 121 29.42 -1.10 -8.35
CA ALA A 121 29.12 -0.18 -7.26
C ALA A 121 27.67 0.34 -7.32
N THR A 122 27.14 0.57 -8.53
CA THR A 122 25.75 0.96 -8.76
C THR A 122 24.79 -0.16 -8.32
N GLU A 123 25.06 -1.40 -8.71
CA GLU A 123 24.28 -2.57 -8.29
C GLU A 123 24.33 -2.76 -6.76
N GLN A 124 25.50 -2.63 -6.13
CA GLN A 124 25.66 -2.79 -4.68
C GLN A 124 24.80 -1.78 -3.92
N LYS A 125 24.84 -0.52 -4.34
CA LYS A 125 24.06 0.55 -3.71
C LYS A 125 22.56 0.38 -3.97
N LEU A 126 22.15 0.01 -5.18
CA LEU A 126 20.75 -0.30 -5.49
C LEU A 126 20.23 -1.50 -4.70
N ALA A 127 21.00 -2.58 -4.60
CA ALA A 127 20.63 -3.76 -3.82
C ALA A 127 20.41 -3.43 -2.33
N SER A 128 21.24 -2.54 -1.75
CA SER A 128 21.03 -2.03 -0.39
C SER A 128 19.68 -1.32 -0.26
N ILE A 129 19.37 -0.42 -1.21
CA ILE A 129 18.10 0.32 -1.19
C ILE A 129 16.91 -0.64 -1.35
N PHE A 130 16.99 -1.62 -2.26
CA PHE A 130 15.95 -2.65 -2.43
C PHE A 130 15.71 -3.41 -1.13
N THR A 131 16.78 -3.89 -0.50
CA THR A 131 16.76 -4.65 0.75
C THR A 131 16.07 -3.86 1.86
N GLU A 132 16.41 -2.57 2.02
CA GLU A 132 15.80 -1.70 3.03
C GLU A 132 14.33 -1.36 2.74
N VAL A 133 13.95 -1.18 1.47
CA VAL A 133 12.58 -0.82 1.08
C VAL A 133 11.65 -2.03 1.17
N LEU A 134 12.12 -3.21 0.76
CA LEU A 134 11.36 -4.45 0.78
C LEU A 134 11.41 -5.14 2.15
N ASN A 135 12.30 -4.70 3.05
CA ASN A 135 12.54 -5.32 4.35
C ASN A 135 12.86 -6.82 4.25
N VAL A 136 13.77 -7.16 3.34
CA VAL A 136 14.29 -8.52 3.13
C VAL A 136 15.76 -8.60 3.58
N GLU A 137 16.31 -9.80 3.74
CA GLU A 137 17.71 -9.97 4.18
C GLU A 137 18.72 -9.68 3.05
N ARG A 138 18.37 -10.09 1.82
CA ARG A 138 19.21 -9.94 0.63
C ARG A 138 18.37 -9.95 -0.64
N VAL A 139 18.94 -9.38 -1.70
CA VAL A 139 18.35 -9.32 -3.04
C VAL A 139 19.42 -9.68 -4.07
N SER A 140 19.13 -10.65 -4.94
CA SER A 140 19.92 -11.00 -6.12
C SER A 140 19.76 -9.93 -7.20
N VAL A 141 20.77 -9.74 -8.06
CA VAL A 141 20.72 -8.65 -9.06
C VAL A 141 19.60 -8.81 -10.10
N ASP A 142 19.15 -10.04 -10.33
CA ASP A 142 18.13 -10.46 -11.28
C ASP A 142 16.73 -10.65 -10.65
N GLU A 143 16.61 -10.55 -9.32
CA GLU A 143 15.31 -10.66 -8.64
C GLU A 143 14.43 -9.43 -8.92
N ASP A 144 13.18 -9.69 -9.26
CA ASP A 144 12.18 -8.68 -9.56
C ASP A 144 11.61 -8.06 -8.27
N PHE A 145 11.66 -6.73 -8.19
CA PHE A 145 11.18 -5.93 -7.06
C PHE A 145 9.75 -6.28 -6.64
N PHE A 146 8.85 -6.51 -7.60
CA PHE A 146 7.44 -6.78 -7.36
C PHE A 146 7.19 -8.25 -6.99
N GLU A 147 8.10 -9.15 -7.39
CA GLU A 147 8.10 -10.54 -6.93
C GLU A 147 8.54 -10.67 -5.47
N LEU A 148 9.41 -9.78 -5.02
CA LEU A 148 9.85 -9.67 -3.63
C LEU A 148 8.86 -8.94 -2.71
N GLY A 149 7.62 -8.71 -3.15
CA GLY A 149 6.59 -8.03 -2.36
C GLY A 149 6.47 -6.52 -2.62
N GLY A 150 7.26 -5.97 -3.54
CA GLY A 150 7.18 -4.58 -3.96
C GLY A 150 5.81 -4.18 -4.49
N HIS A 151 5.37 -2.96 -4.18
CA HIS A 151 4.16 -2.33 -4.70
C HIS A 151 4.38 -0.84 -4.94
N SER A 152 3.41 -0.12 -5.53
CA SER A 152 3.61 1.27 -6.00
C SER A 152 4.11 2.24 -4.92
N LEU A 153 3.68 2.09 -3.66
CA LEU A 153 4.19 2.89 -2.55
C LEU A 153 5.67 2.59 -2.25
N LEU A 154 6.06 1.31 -2.18
CA LEU A 154 7.46 0.91 -2.03
C LEU A 154 8.29 1.31 -3.25
N ALA A 155 7.75 1.23 -4.46
CA ALA A 155 8.42 1.72 -5.67
C ALA A 155 8.63 3.24 -5.62
N THR A 156 7.68 4.01 -5.07
CA THR A 156 7.86 5.46 -4.83
C THR A 156 8.95 5.73 -3.78
N GLN A 157 8.99 4.94 -2.71
CA GLN A 157 10.07 5.00 -1.71
C GLN A 157 11.44 4.68 -2.33
N LEU A 158 11.51 3.63 -3.15
CA LEU A 158 12.69 3.24 -3.91
C LEU A 158 13.17 4.39 -4.79
N VAL A 159 12.29 4.99 -5.59
CA VAL A 159 12.61 6.17 -6.43
C VAL A 159 13.18 7.32 -5.58
N SER A 160 12.55 7.64 -4.44
CA SER A 160 13.02 8.71 -3.55
C SER A 160 14.43 8.42 -3.01
N ARG A 161 14.69 7.20 -2.53
CA ARG A 161 16.01 6.81 -2.00
C ARG A 161 17.07 6.73 -3.08
N VAL A 162 16.72 6.28 -4.30
CA VAL A 162 17.61 6.32 -5.46
C VAL A 162 17.97 7.76 -5.80
N ARG A 163 17.01 8.67 -5.82
CA ARG A 163 17.25 10.10 -6.05
C ARG A 163 18.21 10.69 -5.02
N GLU A 164 18.00 10.42 -3.74
CA GLU A 164 18.91 10.88 -2.67
C GLU A 164 20.31 10.27 -2.79
N SER A 165 20.38 8.98 -3.09
CA SER A 165 21.64 8.22 -3.13
C SER A 165 22.48 8.52 -4.36
N PHE A 166 21.86 8.66 -5.53
CA PHE A 166 22.55 8.77 -6.81
C PHE A 166 22.46 10.18 -7.40
N GLN A 167 21.65 11.08 -6.83
CA GLN A 167 21.43 12.44 -7.34
C GLN A 167 20.89 12.46 -8.78
N VAL A 168 20.09 11.44 -9.13
CA VAL A 168 19.45 11.25 -10.44
C VAL A 168 17.95 11.08 -10.25
N GLU A 169 17.14 11.60 -11.17
CA GLU A 169 15.71 11.29 -11.19
C GLU A 169 15.50 9.93 -11.83
N LEU A 170 14.81 9.03 -11.13
CA LEU A 170 14.34 7.76 -11.68
C LEU A 170 12.82 7.86 -11.86
N PRO A 171 12.30 8.01 -13.08
CA PRO A 171 10.86 7.94 -13.32
C PRO A 171 10.27 6.66 -12.73
N LEU A 172 9.14 6.75 -12.03
CA LEU A 172 8.47 5.56 -11.46
C LEU A 172 8.20 4.49 -12.53
N ARG A 173 7.89 4.91 -13.76
CA ARG A 173 7.73 4.03 -14.93
C ARG A 173 8.93 3.11 -15.15
N ASP A 174 10.14 3.60 -14.92
CA ASP A 174 11.36 2.85 -15.17
C ASP A 174 11.54 1.72 -14.17
N VAL A 175 11.06 1.88 -12.93
CA VAL A 175 10.99 0.78 -11.95
C VAL A 175 10.08 -0.35 -12.45
N PHE A 176 8.96 -0.02 -13.10
CA PHE A 176 8.06 -1.03 -13.68
C PHE A 176 8.64 -1.71 -14.92
N GLU A 177 9.29 -0.96 -15.80
CA GLU A 177 9.89 -1.50 -17.01
C GLU A 177 11.19 -2.28 -16.77
N SER A 178 11.87 -1.99 -15.66
CA SER A 178 13.17 -2.53 -15.32
C SER A 178 13.20 -2.85 -13.83
N PRO A 179 12.47 -3.88 -13.37
CA PRO A 179 12.20 -4.11 -11.95
C PRO A 179 13.34 -4.80 -11.19
N THR A 180 14.49 -5.03 -11.81
CA THR A 180 15.63 -5.73 -11.18
C THR A 180 16.78 -4.75 -10.93
N VAL A 181 17.63 -5.08 -9.95
CA VAL A 181 18.81 -4.26 -9.62
C VAL A 181 19.72 -4.11 -10.83
N GLU A 182 19.98 -5.19 -11.57
CA GLU A 182 20.79 -5.19 -12.80
C GLU A 182 20.24 -4.20 -13.84
N LYS A 183 18.94 -4.29 -14.15
CA LYS A 183 18.33 -3.46 -15.21
C LYS A 183 18.26 -2.00 -14.81
N LEU A 184 17.99 -1.70 -13.53
CA LEU A 184 18.03 -0.32 -13.03
C LEU A 184 19.45 0.23 -13.02
N ALA A 185 20.44 -0.55 -12.60
CA ALA A 185 21.84 -0.12 -12.57
C ALA A 185 22.30 0.32 -13.98
N LEU A 186 22.00 -0.48 -15.00
CA LEU A 186 22.32 -0.15 -16.39
C LEU A 186 21.69 1.18 -16.84
N ARG A 187 20.44 1.45 -16.45
CA ARG A 187 19.77 2.73 -16.75
C ARG A 187 20.43 3.90 -16.04
N LEU A 188 20.71 3.75 -14.74
CA LEU A 188 21.35 4.81 -13.95
C LEU A 188 22.75 5.14 -14.49
N ASP A 189 23.52 4.13 -14.86
CA ASP A 189 24.85 4.31 -15.42
C ASP A 189 24.78 5.01 -16.79
N HIS A 190 23.81 4.67 -17.64
CA HIS A 190 23.60 5.31 -18.93
C HIS A 190 23.21 6.79 -18.80
N ASP A 191 22.31 7.12 -17.88
CA ASP A 191 21.85 8.51 -17.65
C ASP A 191 22.94 9.39 -17.02
N GLN A 192 23.85 8.82 -16.23
CA GLN A 192 25.02 9.54 -15.71
C GLN A 192 26.04 9.89 -16.81
N VAL A 193 26.23 9.02 -17.80
CA VAL A 193 27.16 9.25 -18.92
C VAL A 193 26.58 10.23 -19.95
N GLY A 194 25.25 10.25 -20.13
CA GLY A 194 24.54 11.11 -21.08
C GLY A 194 24.46 12.60 -20.72
N GLY A 195 24.88 13.00 -19.51
CA GLY A 195 24.88 14.41 -19.07
C GLY A 195 23.49 15.05 -18.89
N SER A 196 22.40 14.30 -19.12
CA SER A 196 21.02 14.78 -18.97
C SER A 196 20.43 14.39 -17.63
N VAL A 197 21.16 14.66 -16.54
CA VAL A 197 20.60 14.50 -15.20
C VAL A 197 19.53 15.58 -15.02
N ARG A 198 18.27 15.23 -15.33
CA ARG A 198 17.13 16.02 -14.91
C ARG A 198 17.15 15.95 -13.39
N GLN A 199 17.63 16.98 -12.69
CA GLN A 199 17.47 17.07 -11.24
C GLN A 199 16.30 18.01 -10.97
N ALA A 200 15.29 17.55 -10.23
CA ALA A 200 14.32 18.50 -9.69
C ALA A 200 15.06 19.43 -8.69
N PRO A 201 14.78 20.74 -8.73
CA PRO A 201 15.48 21.70 -7.87
C PRO A 201 15.31 21.33 -6.39
N PRO A 202 16.31 21.61 -5.54
CA PRO A 202 16.26 21.26 -4.12
C PRO A 202 15.09 21.96 -3.44
N LEU A 203 14.43 21.25 -2.52
CA LEU A 203 13.39 21.82 -1.68
C LEU A 203 14.02 22.85 -0.73
N LYS A 204 13.57 24.10 -0.82
CA LYS A 204 14.00 25.20 0.05
C LYS A 204 12.82 25.63 0.91
N ARG A 205 13.10 26.10 2.12
CA ARG A 205 12.08 26.67 3.01
C ARG A 205 11.41 27.86 2.32
N ALA A 206 10.10 27.79 2.16
CA ALA A 206 9.32 28.87 1.57
C ALA A 206 9.29 30.12 2.47
N GLN A 207 9.24 31.29 1.85
CA GLN A 207 8.94 32.53 2.58
C GLN A 207 7.50 32.47 3.11
N ARG A 208 7.28 32.90 4.35
CA ARG A 208 5.98 32.85 5.04
C ARG A 208 5.16 34.14 4.87
N GLN A 209 5.55 34.99 3.93
CA GLN A 209 4.92 36.28 3.67
C GLN A 209 3.93 36.11 2.53
N GLY A 210 2.68 36.50 2.77
CA GLY A 210 1.60 36.42 1.78
C GLY A 210 0.89 35.07 1.72
N ALA A 211 0.10 34.88 0.67
CA ALA A 211 -0.73 33.71 0.46
C ALA A 211 0.12 32.47 0.13
N LEU A 212 -0.05 31.39 0.89
CA LEU A 212 0.56 30.10 0.60
C LEU A 212 -0.36 29.32 -0.37
N PRO A 213 0.08 29.02 -1.60
CA PRO A 213 -0.77 28.30 -2.56
C PRO A 213 -0.98 26.85 -2.12
N LEU A 214 -2.11 26.26 -2.48
CA LEU A 214 -2.34 24.82 -2.35
C LEU A 214 -1.46 24.06 -3.34
N SER A 215 -0.96 22.90 -2.92
CA SER A 215 -0.43 21.90 -3.86
C SER A 215 -1.52 21.43 -4.82
N PHE A 216 -1.14 20.84 -5.97
CA PHE A 216 -2.11 20.34 -6.95
C PHE A 216 -3.08 19.30 -6.36
N ALA A 217 -2.59 18.42 -5.49
CA ALA A 217 -3.44 17.44 -4.80
C ALA A 217 -4.47 18.12 -3.86
N GLN A 218 -4.02 19.14 -3.12
CA GLN A 218 -4.91 19.92 -2.26
C GLN A 218 -5.93 20.73 -3.08
N GLN A 219 -5.55 21.30 -4.23
CA GLN A 219 -6.48 22.04 -5.11
C GLN A 219 -7.64 21.16 -5.58
N ARG A 220 -7.36 19.89 -5.94
CA ARG A 220 -8.40 18.92 -6.30
C ARG A 220 -9.36 18.67 -5.13
N LEU A 221 -8.83 18.43 -3.93
CA LEU A 221 -9.67 18.15 -2.76
C LEU A 221 -10.47 19.37 -2.33
N TRP A 222 -9.88 20.57 -2.39
CA TRP A 222 -10.58 21.82 -2.18
C TRP A 222 -11.73 22.00 -3.18
N PHE A 223 -11.49 21.80 -4.47
CA PHE A 223 -12.55 21.88 -5.48
C PHE A 223 -13.72 20.94 -5.20
N LEU A 224 -13.42 19.70 -4.80
CA LEU A 224 -14.44 18.70 -4.48
C LEU A 224 -15.25 19.08 -3.23
N ASP A 225 -14.59 19.61 -2.19
CA ASP A 225 -15.26 20.13 -1.01
C ASP A 225 -16.19 21.31 -1.33
N GLN A 226 -15.79 22.20 -2.24
CA GLN A 226 -16.65 23.31 -2.70
C GLN A 226 -17.83 22.82 -3.56
N LEU A 227 -17.68 21.71 -4.28
CA LEU A 227 -18.74 21.12 -5.11
C LEU A 227 -19.76 20.35 -4.27
N GLU A 228 -19.31 19.66 -3.21
CA GLU A 228 -20.16 18.88 -2.30
C GLU A 228 -19.84 19.21 -0.82
N PRO A 229 -20.23 20.41 -0.33
CA PRO A 229 -19.93 20.80 1.04
C PRO A 229 -20.58 19.88 2.07
N GLY A 230 -19.84 19.54 3.12
CA GLY A 230 -20.33 18.66 4.19
C GLY A 230 -20.29 17.17 3.87
N SER A 231 -19.61 16.77 2.80
CA SER A 231 -19.30 15.37 2.51
C SER A 231 -18.21 14.83 3.44
N ALA A 232 -18.38 13.60 3.92
CA ALA A 232 -17.37 12.88 4.70
C ALA A 232 -16.50 11.94 3.85
N PHE A 233 -16.66 11.97 2.52
CA PHE A 233 -16.05 11.02 1.59
C PHE A 233 -14.52 11.00 1.65
N TYR A 234 -13.91 12.14 1.98
CA TYR A 234 -12.45 12.30 2.09
C TYR A 234 -11.96 12.30 3.54
N ASN A 235 -12.76 11.78 4.46
CA ASN A 235 -12.27 11.45 5.79
C ASN A 235 -11.39 10.19 5.73
N VAL A 236 -10.32 10.21 6.52
CA VAL A 236 -9.39 9.10 6.74
C VAL A 236 -9.52 8.66 8.20
N PRO A 237 -10.50 7.79 8.53
CA PRO A 237 -10.68 7.29 9.88
C PRO A 237 -9.76 6.11 10.18
N VAL A 238 -9.20 6.10 11.39
CA VAL A 238 -8.48 4.97 11.98
C VAL A 238 -9.03 4.74 13.38
N ALA A 239 -9.35 3.49 13.71
CA ALA A 239 -9.75 3.10 15.06
C ALA A 239 -8.74 2.09 15.61
N VAL A 240 -8.20 2.38 16.79
CA VAL A 240 -7.21 1.54 17.48
C VAL A 240 -7.79 1.09 18.81
N ARG A 241 -7.78 -0.22 19.04
CA ARG A 241 -8.09 -0.78 20.36
C ARG A 241 -6.84 -0.74 21.22
N LEU A 242 -6.97 -0.18 22.42
CA LEU A 242 -5.91 -0.11 23.42
C LEU A 242 -6.34 -0.92 24.64
N THR A 243 -5.52 -1.89 25.02
CA THR A 243 -5.75 -2.77 26.17
C THR A 243 -4.70 -2.49 27.24
N GLY A 244 -5.12 -2.43 28.50
CA GLY A 244 -4.33 -2.08 29.66
C GLY A 244 -4.59 -0.67 30.18
N VAL A 245 -3.90 -0.32 31.27
CA VAL A 245 -4.00 0.98 31.92
C VAL A 245 -3.46 2.08 31.00
N LEU A 246 -4.29 3.08 30.69
CA LEU A 246 -3.95 4.18 29.79
C LEU A 246 -3.77 5.49 30.54
N ASP A 247 -2.59 6.11 30.43
CA ASP A 247 -2.40 7.51 30.83
C ASP A 247 -2.97 8.45 29.75
N VAL A 248 -4.23 8.84 29.94
CA VAL A 248 -4.95 9.77 29.06
C VAL A 248 -4.29 11.14 29.00
N GLY A 249 -3.62 11.57 30.08
CA GLY A 249 -2.88 12.83 30.13
C GLY A 249 -1.64 12.80 29.23
N ALA A 250 -0.89 11.69 29.24
CA ALA A 250 0.22 11.47 28.33
C ALA A 250 -0.25 11.40 26.88
N LEU A 251 -1.31 10.65 26.59
CA LEU A 251 -1.88 10.56 25.24
C LEU A 251 -2.28 11.93 24.69
N ARG A 252 -2.92 12.77 25.51
CA ARG A 252 -3.27 14.14 25.12
C ARG A 252 -2.05 14.98 24.76
N ARG A 253 -1.00 14.96 25.59
CA ARG A 253 0.25 15.69 25.32
C ARG A 253 0.94 15.22 24.05
N SER A 254 0.87 13.91 23.75
CA SER A 254 1.40 13.37 22.49
C SER A 254 0.69 13.94 21.26
N PHE A 255 -0.64 14.04 21.31
CA PHE A 255 -1.41 14.68 20.23
C PHE A 255 -1.11 16.17 20.08
N ASP A 256 -0.97 16.90 21.20
CA ASP A 256 -0.57 18.32 21.18
C ASP A 256 0.80 18.49 20.51
N GLU A 257 1.75 17.60 20.82
CA GLU A 257 3.09 17.61 20.22
C GLU A 257 3.07 17.25 18.73
N LEU A 258 2.24 16.30 18.30
CA LEU A 258 2.05 15.98 16.87
C LEU A 258 1.55 17.21 16.11
N VAL A 259 0.52 17.90 16.60
CA VAL A 259 -0.01 19.10 15.94
C VAL A 259 0.98 20.25 15.99
N ARG A 260 1.77 20.38 17.05
CA ARG A 260 2.86 21.37 17.14
C ARG A 260 3.95 21.11 16.10
N ARG A 261 4.35 19.84 15.94
CA ARG A 261 5.44 19.41 15.05
C ARG A 261 5.05 19.50 13.57
N HIS A 262 3.83 19.10 13.21
CA HIS A 262 3.42 18.94 11.81
C HIS A 262 2.49 20.09 11.38
N GLU A 263 3.01 21.01 10.55
CA GLU A 263 2.24 22.18 10.06
C GLU A 263 0.91 21.79 9.40
N SER A 264 0.89 20.70 8.62
CA SER A 264 -0.32 20.19 7.96
C SER A 264 -1.49 19.97 8.92
N LEU A 265 -1.24 19.55 10.17
CA LEU A 265 -2.28 19.26 11.17
C LEU A 265 -2.94 20.52 11.75
N ARG A 266 -2.29 21.67 11.57
CA ARG A 266 -2.77 23.00 11.99
C ARG A 266 -3.00 23.92 10.79
N THR A 267 -3.17 23.34 9.60
CA THR A 267 -3.48 24.07 8.37
C THR A 267 -4.97 24.02 8.06
N THR A 268 -5.54 25.18 7.74
CA THR A 268 -6.86 25.31 7.13
C THR A 268 -6.76 25.90 5.72
N PHE A 269 -7.86 25.84 4.98
CA PHE A 269 -7.93 26.25 3.59
C PHE A 269 -9.07 27.24 3.42
N ARG A 270 -8.86 28.33 2.69
CA ARG A 270 -9.92 29.30 2.37
C ARG A 270 -9.71 29.90 0.99
N SER A 271 -10.74 30.55 0.46
CA SER A 271 -10.60 31.41 -0.71
C SER A 271 -10.13 32.82 -0.30
N GLN A 272 -9.07 33.32 -0.93
CA GLN A 272 -8.62 34.71 -0.83
C GLN A 272 -8.48 35.28 -2.24
N ASN A 273 -9.25 36.33 -2.56
CA ASN A 273 -9.30 36.95 -3.89
C ASN A 273 -9.61 35.94 -5.02
N GLY A 274 -10.48 34.97 -4.76
CA GLY A 274 -10.86 33.93 -5.73
C GLY A 274 -9.86 32.78 -5.88
N MET A 275 -8.76 32.79 -5.12
CA MET A 275 -7.75 31.73 -5.15
C MET A 275 -7.73 30.98 -3.82
N PRO A 276 -7.65 29.64 -3.83
CA PRO A 276 -7.51 28.88 -2.58
C PRO A 276 -6.12 29.09 -2.00
N VAL A 277 -6.06 29.30 -0.69
CA VAL A 277 -4.81 29.52 0.07
C VAL A 277 -4.78 28.66 1.32
N GLN A 278 -3.57 28.27 1.73
CA GLN A 278 -3.31 27.58 2.99
C GLN A 278 -3.09 28.61 4.11
N LEU A 279 -3.67 28.37 5.27
CA LEU A 279 -3.43 29.11 6.50
C LEU A 279 -2.86 28.16 7.54
N VAL A 280 -1.59 28.34 7.88
CA VAL A 280 -0.94 27.56 8.92
C VAL A 280 -1.11 28.33 10.24
N SER A 281 -1.88 27.78 11.18
CA SER A 281 -2.11 28.42 12.49
C SER A 281 -0.86 28.36 13.36
N ASP A 282 -0.41 29.48 13.95
CA ASP A 282 0.71 29.48 14.89
C ASP A 282 0.42 28.72 16.19
N THR A 283 -0.86 28.56 16.53
CA THR A 283 -1.29 27.77 17.69
C THR A 283 -1.55 26.32 17.30
N ALA A 284 -0.99 25.41 18.09
CA ALA A 284 -1.27 23.98 18.02
C ALA A 284 -2.29 23.61 19.09
N THR A 285 -3.57 23.69 18.75
CA THR A 285 -4.64 23.21 19.63
C THR A 285 -5.35 22.06 18.96
N THR A 286 -5.08 20.85 19.43
CA THR A 286 -5.95 19.69 19.22
C THR A 286 -6.67 19.38 20.51
N ARG A 287 -7.79 18.68 20.42
CA ARG A 287 -8.53 18.23 21.59
C ARG A 287 -8.74 16.74 21.47
N LEU A 288 -8.09 15.99 22.37
CA LEU A 288 -8.49 14.61 22.65
C LEU A 288 -9.81 14.66 23.42
N GLU A 289 -10.91 14.38 22.73
CA GLU A 289 -12.21 14.20 23.34
C GLU A 289 -12.24 12.84 24.05
N VAL A 290 -12.72 12.80 25.29
CA VAL A 290 -12.79 11.57 26.08
C VAL A 290 -14.24 11.31 26.41
N MET A 291 -14.73 10.14 26.00
CA MET A 291 -16.08 9.69 26.25
C MET A 291 -16.02 8.50 27.20
N GLU A 292 -16.49 8.72 28.44
CA GLU A 292 -16.63 7.64 29.42
C GLU A 292 -17.73 6.68 28.96
N ARG A 293 -17.39 5.40 28.92
CA ARG A 293 -18.34 4.33 28.65
C ARG A 293 -18.27 3.34 29.81
N GLY A 294 -19.44 2.93 30.30
CA GLY A 294 -19.49 1.71 31.11
C GLY A 294 -19.08 0.52 30.24
N THR A 295 -18.65 -0.57 30.89
CA THR A 295 -18.47 -1.87 30.24
C THR A 295 -19.70 -2.18 29.37
N PRO A 296 -19.55 -2.42 28.06
CA PRO A 296 -20.69 -2.58 27.18
C PRO A 296 -21.56 -3.77 27.61
N ASP A 297 -22.88 -3.61 27.57
CA ASP A 297 -23.84 -4.72 27.59
C ASP A 297 -23.59 -5.56 26.32
N GLY A 298 -22.69 -6.54 26.40
CA GLY A 298 -22.27 -7.38 25.27
C GLY A 298 -20.76 -7.60 25.11
N GLY A 299 -19.92 -7.03 25.97
CA GLY A 299 -18.45 -7.20 25.92
C GLY A 299 -17.72 -6.11 25.12
N GLU A 300 -16.39 -6.21 25.06
CA GLU A 300 -15.52 -5.25 24.38
C GLU A 300 -15.91 -5.06 22.90
N GLY A 301 -16.03 -3.80 22.45
CA GLY A 301 -16.35 -3.51 21.04
C GLY A 301 -17.81 -3.77 20.64
N GLY A 302 -18.74 -3.65 21.58
CA GLY A 302 -20.17 -3.85 21.34
C GLY A 302 -20.77 -2.93 20.25
N PRO A 303 -22.03 -3.17 19.84
CA PRO A 303 -22.69 -2.50 18.71
C PRO A 303 -22.67 -0.97 18.80
N GLU A 304 -22.75 -0.46 20.01
CA GLU A 304 -22.77 0.96 20.30
C GLU A 304 -21.39 1.63 20.13
N THR A 305 -20.29 0.94 20.48
CA THR A 305 -18.93 1.41 20.19
C THR A 305 -18.72 1.50 18.68
N LYS A 306 -19.15 0.48 17.94
CA LYS A 306 -19.10 0.49 16.48
C LYS A 306 -19.90 1.66 15.90
N ARG A 307 -21.11 1.91 16.41
CA ARG A 307 -21.95 3.04 16.02
C ARG A 307 -21.24 4.39 16.22
N LEU A 308 -20.58 4.58 17.36
CA LEU A 308 -19.83 5.81 17.64
C LEU A 308 -18.61 5.97 16.73
N VAL A 309 -17.86 4.90 16.48
CA VAL A 309 -16.75 4.91 15.51
C VAL A 309 -17.24 5.31 14.13
N GLU A 310 -18.34 4.72 13.67
CA GLU A 310 -18.97 5.06 12.38
C GLU A 310 -19.45 6.52 12.34
N GLN A 311 -20.01 7.03 13.45
CA GLN A 311 -20.43 8.43 13.56
C GLN A 311 -19.25 9.41 13.46
N GLU A 312 -18.16 9.15 14.18
CA GLU A 312 -16.97 10.00 14.09
C GLU A 312 -16.32 9.93 12.70
N ALA A 313 -16.29 8.74 12.09
CA ALA A 313 -15.77 8.53 10.75
C ALA A 313 -16.57 9.30 9.68
N LEU A 314 -17.89 9.38 9.83
CA LEU A 314 -18.79 10.05 8.89
C LEU A 314 -19.09 11.51 9.23
N ARG A 315 -18.57 12.03 10.34
CA ARG A 315 -18.72 13.44 10.69
C ARG A 315 -17.92 14.30 9.69
N PRO A 316 -18.53 15.24 8.96
CA PRO A 316 -17.78 16.02 7.97
C PRO A 316 -16.79 16.99 8.63
N PHE A 317 -15.78 17.41 7.87
CA PHE A 317 -14.92 18.53 8.22
C PHE A 317 -15.38 19.81 7.49
N ASN A 318 -15.11 20.96 8.09
CA ASN A 318 -15.12 22.23 7.38
C ASN A 318 -13.67 22.63 7.14
N LEU A 319 -13.23 22.69 5.89
CA LEU A 319 -11.82 22.94 5.57
C LEU A 319 -11.33 24.33 5.98
N GLU A 320 -12.25 25.27 6.20
CA GLU A 320 -11.95 26.62 6.68
C GLU A 320 -11.78 26.68 8.21
N VAL A 321 -12.30 25.69 8.94
CA VAL A 321 -12.32 25.67 10.42
C VAL A 321 -11.56 24.45 10.93
N GLY A 322 -10.35 24.71 11.45
CA GLY A 322 -9.46 23.68 11.95
C GLY A 322 -9.65 23.36 13.44
N PRO A 323 -8.91 22.35 13.95
CA PRO A 323 -7.99 21.48 13.20
C PRO A 323 -8.73 20.46 12.31
N LEU A 324 -8.10 20.05 11.20
CA LEU A 324 -8.63 19.02 10.28
C LEU A 324 -8.25 17.59 10.72
N LEU A 325 -8.23 17.42 12.04
CA LEU A 325 -7.87 16.24 12.80
C LEU A 325 -8.79 16.20 14.03
N ARG A 326 -9.42 15.06 14.27
CA ARG A 326 -10.19 14.78 15.50
C ARG A 326 -9.68 13.50 16.14
N ALA A 327 -9.53 13.53 17.45
CA ALA A 327 -9.14 12.38 18.25
C ALA A 327 -10.18 12.18 19.36
N THR A 328 -10.82 11.01 19.38
CA THR A 328 -11.86 10.65 20.34
C THR A 328 -11.47 9.34 21.03
N LEU A 329 -11.35 9.36 22.34
CA LEU A 329 -11.08 8.19 23.16
C LEU A 329 -12.39 7.70 23.80
N LEU A 330 -12.85 6.52 23.39
CA LEU A 330 -13.95 5.80 24.02
C LEU A 330 -13.36 4.92 25.12
N ARG A 331 -13.65 5.21 26.40
CA ARG A 331 -13.17 4.41 27.54
C ARG A 331 -14.20 3.34 27.87
N GLU A 332 -14.01 2.10 27.41
CA GLU A 332 -14.95 0.97 27.62
C GLU A 332 -14.80 0.28 28.99
N GLY A 333 -13.77 0.65 29.76
CA GLY A 333 -13.48 0.14 31.10
C GLY A 333 -12.17 0.71 31.62
N GLU A 334 -11.66 0.18 32.74
CA GLU A 334 -10.37 0.62 33.31
C GLU A 334 -9.17 0.28 32.41
N GLU A 335 -9.25 -0.85 31.69
CA GLU A 335 -8.19 -1.38 30.83
C GLU A 335 -8.62 -1.56 29.37
N ALA A 336 -9.80 -1.10 28.98
CA ALA A 336 -10.34 -1.28 27.63
C ALA A 336 -10.70 0.07 27.02
N HIS A 337 -10.09 0.39 25.88
CA HIS A 337 -10.28 1.67 25.21
C HIS A 337 -10.31 1.52 23.69
N VAL A 338 -11.03 2.42 23.03
CA VAL A 338 -10.97 2.60 21.57
C VAL A 338 -10.62 4.03 21.27
N LEU A 339 -9.46 4.25 20.66
CA LEU A 339 -9.03 5.55 20.14
C LEU A 339 -9.47 5.65 18.68
N VAL A 340 -10.31 6.64 18.39
CA VAL A 340 -10.75 6.97 17.03
C VAL A 340 -10.03 8.24 16.60
N LEU A 341 -9.25 8.13 15.53
CA LEU A 341 -8.55 9.21 14.88
C LEU A 341 -9.18 9.45 13.52
N VAL A 342 -9.62 10.67 13.24
CA VAL A 342 -10.18 11.01 11.93
C VAL A 342 -9.48 12.26 11.40
N MET A 343 -8.95 12.16 10.19
CA MET A 343 -8.29 13.25 9.50
C MET A 343 -8.97 13.52 8.17
N HIS A 344 -8.83 14.74 7.64
CA HIS A 344 -9.19 14.98 6.25
C HIS A 344 -8.03 14.64 5.31
N HIS A 345 -8.31 14.04 4.15
CA HIS A 345 -7.30 13.65 3.16
C HIS A 345 -6.52 14.86 2.58
N ILE A 346 -7.01 16.09 2.76
CA ILE A 346 -6.30 17.31 2.33
C ILE A 346 -5.06 17.63 3.18
N VAL A 347 -4.97 17.07 4.40
CA VAL A 347 -3.85 17.22 5.33
C VAL A 347 -3.15 15.90 5.66
N SER A 348 -3.58 14.78 5.05
CA SER A 348 -3.07 13.44 5.34
C SER A 348 -3.19 12.51 4.13
N ASP A 349 -2.35 11.50 4.08
CA ASP A 349 -2.39 10.40 3.12
C ASP A 349 -1.82 9.12 3.77
N GLY A 350 -1.81 8.01 3.02
CA GLY A 350 -1.30 6.74 3.54
C GLY A 350 0.16 6.78 4.00
N TRP A 351 1.02 7.61 3.40
CA TRP A 351 2.40 7.78 3.87
C TRP A 351 2.43 8.54 5.18
N SER A 352 1.70 9.65 5.26
CA SER A 352 1.59 10.49 6.44
C SER A 352 1.12 9.66 7.64
N MET A 353 0.18 8.74 7.44
CA MET A 353 -0.30 7.83 8.49
C MET A 353 0.76 6.82 9.00
N GLY A 354 1.81 6.53 8.22
CA GLY A 354 2.93 5.71 8.70
C GLY A 354 4.00 6.51 9.44
N VAL A 355 4.00 7.84 9.29
CA VAL A 355 4.90 8.76 10.01
C VAL A 355 4.30 9.23 11.32
N LEU A 356 2.98 9.46 11.33
CA LEU A 356 2.17 9.78 12.51
C LEU A 356 1.98 8.52 13.38
#